data_AF-A0A317ZFK2-F1
#
_entry.id   AF-A0A317ZFK2-F1
#
_cell.length_a   1.000
_cell.length_b   1.000
_cell.length_c   1.000
_cell.angle_alpha   90.00
_cell.angle_beta   90.00
_cell.angle_gamma   90.00
#
_symmetry.space_group_name_H-M   'P 1'
#
loop_
_entity.id
_entity.type
_entity.pdbx_description
1 polymer ?
#
loop_
_entity_poly.entity_id
_entity_poly.type
_entity_poly.pdbx_seq_one_letter_code
_entity_poly.pdbx_strand_id
1 'polypeptide(L)' 'AEETDNGVKVTYEVKGEEKTIEADYVLVTVGRRPNTDELGLEEVGVKLTDRGLVEVDKQSRTSVDSIYAIGDIVPG' A
#
# COMPACT_ATOMS: atom_id res chain seq x y z
N ALA A 1 1.59 17.55 4.13
CA ALA A 1 2.89 18.18 4.44
C ALA A 1 3.16 19.19 3.35
N GLU A 2 3.58 20.37 3.73
CA GLU A 2 3.82 21.50 2.83
C GLU A 2 5.32 21.82 2.87
N GLU A 3 5.94 21.91 1.70
CA GLU A 3 7.32 22.39 1.59
C GLU A 3 7.35 23.89 1.91
N THR A 4 8.34 24.31 2.69
CA THR A 4 8.60 25.71 3.04
C THR A 4 10.01 26.08 2.59
N ASP A 5 10.34 27.38 2.59
CA ASP A 5 11.66 27.85 2.17
C ASP A 5 12.83 27.21 2.94
N ASN A 6 12.59 26.75 4.18
CA ASN A 6 13.60 26.22 5.09
C ASN A 6 13.32 24.79 5.58
N GLY A 7 12.33 24.08 5.02
CA GLY A 7 11.99 22.73 5.47
C GLY A 7 10.58 22.29 5.09
N VAL A 8 9.91 21.60 6.01
CA VAL A 8 8.57 21.05 5.80
C VAL A 8 7.69 21.36 7.01
N LYS A 9 6.48 21.83 6.73
CA LYS A 9 5.41 21.99 7.72
C LYS A 9 4.44 20.81 7.65
N VAL A 10 4.23 20.14 8.78
CA VAL A 10 3.27 19.04 8.89
C VAL A 10 2.13 19.46 9.78
N THR A 11 0.92 19.48 9.23
CA THR A 11 -0.33 19.64 9.97
C THR A 11 -0.86 18.27 10.38
N TYR A 12 -1.27 18.13 11.65
CA TYR A 12 -1.78 16.88 12.21
C TYR A 12 -2.82 17.16 13.30
N GLU A 13 -3.73 16.22 13.52
CA GLU A 13 -4.75 16.34 14.58
C GLU A 13 -4.38 15.44 15.77
N VAL A 14 -4.52 15.98 16.99
CA VAL A 14 -4.43 15.19 18.23
C VAL A 14 -5.61 15.55 19.12
N LYS A 15 -6.48 14.56 19.39
CA LYS A 15 -7.67 14.71 20.24
C LYS A 15 -8.64 15.79 19.72
N GLY A 16 -8.85 15.89 18.41
CA GLY A 16 -9.76 16.89 17.82
C GLY A 16 -9.18 18.30 17.71
N GLU A 17 -7.92 18.51 18.11
CA GLU A 17 -7.22 19.79 17.97
C GLU A 17 -6.19 19.70 16.85
N GLU A 18 -6.27 20.62 15.89
CA GLU A 18 -5.29 20.76 14.82
C GLU A 18 -4.00 21.39 15.34
N LYS A 19 -2.86 20.80 14.99
CA LYS A 19 -1.51 21.24 15.35
C LYS A 19 -0.60 21.24 14.15
N THR A 20 0.49 21.97 14.25
CA THR A 20 1.52 22.04 13.22
C THR A 20 2.90 21.82 13.84
N ILE A 21 3.79 21.19 13.09
CA ILE A 21 5.20 21.02 13.42
C ILE A 21 6.06 21.36 12.20
N GLU A 22 7.16 22.06 12.42
CA GLU A 22 8.18 22.36 11.41
C GLU A 22 9.40 21.45 11.62
N ALA A 23 9.95 20.94 10.53
CA ALA A 23 11.14 20.09 10.53
C ALA A 23 11.95 20.27 9.24
N ASP A 24 13.23 19.92 9.25
CA ASP A 24 14.07 19.97 8.05
C ASP A 24 13.64 18.92 7.00
N TYR A 25 13.22 17.73 7.45
CA TYR A 25 12.80 16.62 6.61
C TYR A 25 11.62 15.87 7.21
N VAL A 26 10.84 15.21 6.33
CA VAL A 26 9.74 14.30 6.72
C VAL A 26 9.94 12.94 6.06
N LEU A 27 9.95 11.88 6.88
CA LEU A 27 9.98 10.49 6.43
C LEU A 27 8.60 9.85 6.60
N VAL A 28 7.98 9.45 5.48
CA VAL A 28 6.66 8.78 5.49
C VAL A 28 6.83 7.26 5.40
N THR A 29 6.51 6.56 6.49
CA THR A 29 6.67 5.09 6.61
C THR A 29 5.43 4.43 7.21
N VAL A 30 4.24 4.85 6.77
CA VAL A 30 2.95 4.39 7.33
C VAL A 30 2.51 2.99 6.87
N GLY A 31 3.16 2.43 5.85
CA GLY A 31 2.86 1.11 5.33
C GLY A 31 3.23 0.94 3.86
N ARG A 32 2.91 -0.22 3.30
CA ARG A 32 3.11 -0.58 1.89
C ARG A 32 1.79 -1.11 1.32
N ARG A 33 1.61 -0.95 0.01
CA ARG A 33 0.52 -1.58 -0.75
C ARG A 33 1.13 -2.64 -1.68
N PRO A 34 0.40 -3.74 -1.97
CA PRO A 34 0.87 -4.74 -2.92
C PRO A 34 0.96 -4.14 -4.32
N ASN A 35 1.96 -4.56 -5.09
CA ASN A 35 2.12 -4.16 -6.49
C ASN A 35 1.27 -5.08 -7.38
N THR A 36 -0.04 -4.90 -7.36
CA THR A 36 -1.01 -5.72 -8.11
C THR A 36 -1.83 -4.91 -9.12
N ASP A 37 -1.74 -3.58 -9.05
CA ASP A 37 -2.34 -2.66 -10.00
C ASP A 37 -1.55 -2.68 -11.33
N GLU A 38 -2.23 -2.40 -12.45
CA GLU A 38 -1.64 -2.24 -13.80
C GLU A 38 -0.86 -3.46 -14.33
N LEU A 39 -1.07 -4.65 -13.75
CA LEU A 39 -0.43 -5.91 -14.19
C LEU A 39 -1.28 -6.76 -15.15
N GLY A 40 -2.50 -6.33 -15.47
CA GLY A 40 -3.42 -7.11 -16.30
C GLY A 40 -4.07 -8.30 -15.58
N LEU A 41 -4.04 -8.32 -14.23
CA LEU A 41 -4.50 -9.46 -13.41
C LEU A 41 -6.00 -9.70 -13.54
N GLU A 42 -6.79 -8.64 -13.70
CA GLU A 42 -8.24 -8.73 -13.89
C GLU A 42 -8.58 -9.38 -15.24
N GLU A 43 -7.86 -9.00 -16.28
CA GLU A 43 -8.04 -9.49 -17.66
C GLU A 43 -7.72 -10.97 -17.80
N VAL A 44 -6.80 -11.49 -16.98
CA VAL A 44 -6.48 -12.93 -16.93
C VAL A 44 -7.31 -13.69 -15.87
N GLY A 45 -8.17 -13.02 -15.11
CA GLY A 45 -9.08 -13.62 -14.15
C GLY A 45 -8.47 -14.00 -12.80
N VAL A 46 -7.36 -13.37 -12.41
CA VAL A 46 -6.76 -13.52 -11.07
C VAL A 46 -7.57 -12.73 -10.06
N LYS A 47 -8.07 -13.40 -9.02
CA LYS A 47 -8.86 -12.79 -7.95
C LYS A 47 -7.98 -12.05 -6.95
N LEU A 48 -8.40 -10.85 -6.60
CA LEU A 48 -7.82 -10.03 -5.55
C LEU A 48 -8.80 -9.89 -4.37
N THR A 49 -8.25 -9.74 -3.17
CA THR A 49 -8.99 -9.31 -1.99
C THR A 49 -9.30 -7.80 -2.05
N ASP A 50 -10.19 -7.32 -1.18
CA ASP A 50 -10.51 -5.87 -1.06
C ASP A 50 -9.29 -4.99 -0.73
N ARG A 51 -8.19 -5.58 -0.24
CA ARG A 51 -6.93 -4.89 0.06
C ARG A 51 -5.90 -4.95 -1.08
N GLY A 52 -6.29 -5.51 -2.23
CA GLY A 52 -5.43 -5.65 -3.41
C GLY A 52 -4.44 -6.84 -3.34
N LEU A 53 -4.53 -7.71 -2.34
CA LEU A 53 -3.71 -8.92 -2.28
C LEU A 53 -4.27 -9.99 -3.21
N VAL A 54 -3.39 -10.76 -3.86
CA VAL A 54 -3.77 -11.91 -4.68
C VAL A 54 -4.28 -13.04 -3.79
N GLU A 55 -5.49 -13.52 -4.05
CA GLU A 55 -6.02 -14.71 -3.37
C GLU A 55 -5.23 -15.94 -3.80
N VAL A 56 -4.73 -16.70 -2.82
CA VAL A 56 -4.01 -17.93 -3.10
C VAL A 56 -4.42 -19.09 -2.19
N ASP A 57 -4.23 -20.31 -2.67
CA ASP A 57 -4.36 -21.52 -1.86
C ASP A 57 -3.08 -21.83 -1.05
N LYS A 58 -3.08 -22.96 -0.33
CA LYS A 58 -1.92 -23.42 0.48
C LYS A 58 -0.67 -23.77 -0.33
N GLN A 59 -0.80 -23.88 -1.65
CA GLN A 59 0.29 -24.13 -2.59
C GLN A 59 0.67 -22.86 -3.37
N SER A 60 0.17 -21.70 -2.94
CA SER A 60 0.38 -20.40 -3.58
C SER A 60 -0.21 -20.28 -4.99
N ARG A 61 -1.20 -21.11 -5.34
CA ARG A 61 -1.93 -21.01 -6.62
C ARG A 61 -2.96 -19.92 -6.55
N THR A 62 -3.07 -19.13 -7.61
CA THR A 62 -4.14 -18.14 -7.77
C THR A 62 -5.46 -18.80 -8.20
N SER A 63 -6.49 -18.00 -8.51
CA SER A 63 -7.71 -18.49 -9.17
C SER A 63 -7.50 -19.04 -10.59
N VAL A 64 -6.31 -18.85 -11.17
CA VAL A 64 -5.90 -19.43 -12.45
C VAL A 64 -4.81 -20.47 -12.19
N ASP A 65 -5.09 -21.74 -12.48
CA ASP A 65 -4.26 -22.90 -12.08
C ASP A 65 -2.79 -22.83 -12.54
N SER A 66 -2.51 -22.14 -13.65
CA SER A 66 -1.16 -21.96 -14.20
C SER A 66 -0.42 -20.75 -13.63
N ILE A 67 -1.06 -19.92 -12.80
CA ILE A 67 -0.50 -18.69 -12.23
C ILE A 67 -0.39 -18.85 -10.71
N TYR A 68 0.79 -18.51 -10.19
CA TYR A 68 1.13 -18.55 -8.77
C TYR A 68 1.54 -17.16 -8.30
N ALA A 69 1.28 -16.83 -7.04
CA ALA A 69 1.68 -15.57 -6.43
C ALA A 69 2.29 -15.83 -5.04
N ILE A 70 3.36 -15.11 -4.69
CA ILE A 70 4.10 -15.28 -3.43
C ILE A 70 4.61 -13.93 -2.91
N GLY A 71 5.01 -13.87 -1.65
CA GLY A 71 5.63 -12.69 -1.04
C GLY A 71 4.62 -11.62 -0.64
N ASP A 72 5.03 -10.34 -0.70
CA ASP A 72 4.26 -9.20 -0.19
C ASP A 72 2.89 -8.99 -0.89
N ILE A 73 2.64 -9.65 -2.02
CA ILE A 73 1.40 -9.52 -2.80
C ILE A 73 0.33 -10.54 -2.40
N VAL A 74 0.61 -11.50 -1.53
CA VAL A 74 -0.37 -12.48 -1.03
C VAL A 74 -0.68 -12.26 0.46
N PRO A 75 -1.81 -12.79 0.97
CA PRO A 75 -2.02 -12.87 2.40
C PRO A 75 -0.87 -13.60 3.09
N GLY A 76 -0.35 -12.99 4.16
CA GLY A 76 0.58 -13.65 5.08
C GLY A 76 -0.08 -14.71 5.93
#